data_AF-A0A4P7GKX8-F1
#
_entry.id   AF-A0A4P7GKX8-F1
#
_cell.length_a   1.000
_cell.length_b   1.000
_cell.length_c   1.000
_cell.angle_alpha   90.00
_cell.angle_beta   90.00
_cell.angle_gamma   90.00
#
_symmetry.space_group_name_H-M   'P 1'
#
loop_
_entity.id
_entity.type
_entity.pdbx_description
1 polymer ?
#
loop_
_entity_poly.entity_id
_entity_poly.type
_entity_poly.pdbx_seq_one_letter_code
_entity_poly.pdbx_strand_id
1 'polypeptide(L)'
;MADHEVQVRVTSETLRRSAEARGVVSEQPGIAPEVAAIEQLHEALDAAVEGTGVGGTDDFDEFDDYWVVWLFGPDVDALVAAARGVVVEHRLMDGAYAFVTDPNAGDFRVGRRIDF
;
A
#
# COMPACT_ATOMS: atom_id res chain seq x y z
N MET A 1 -1.43 -12.62 -20.06
CA MET A 1 -0.53 -12.80 -18.91
C MET A 1 -1.40 -12.66 -17.67
N ALA A 2 -1.14 -13.41 -16.60
CA ALA A 2 -1.89 -13.22 -15.37
C ALA A 2 -1.33 -11.97 -14.69
N ASP A 3 -2.21 -11.05 -14.28
CA ASP A 3 -1.77 -9.90 -13.49
C ASP A 3 -1.45 -10.38 -12.08
N HIS A 4 -0.29 -9.96 -11.59
CA HIS A 4 0.09 -10.18 -10.21
C HIS A 4 -0.60 -9.16 -9.33
N GLU A 5 -0.86 -9.55 -8.08
CA GLU A 5 -1.43 -8.67 -7.07
C GLU A 5 -0.43 -8.56 -5.91
N VAL A 6 -0.08 -7.32 -5.59
CA VAL A 6 0.79 -6.92 -4.48
C VAL A 6 -0.04 -6.12 -3.49
N GLN A 7 -0.16 -6.62 -2.27
CA GLN A 7 -0.87 -5.95 -1.18
C GLN A 7 0.13 -5.18 -0.34
N VAL A 8 0.10 -3.85 -0.39
CA VAL A 8 0.87 -3.00 0.52
C VAL A 8 0.08 -2.85 1.81
N ARG A 9 0.57 -3.48 2.87
CA ARG A 9 -0.08 -3.47 4.18
C ARG A 9 0.66 -2.55 5.12
N VAL A 10 -0.08 -1.74 5.88
CA VAL A 10 0.48 -0.81 6.86
C VAL A 10 -0.33 -0.90 8.15
N THR A 11 0.32 -1.11 9.30
CA THR A 11 -0.44 -1.14 10.57
C THR A 11 -1.11 0.20 10.85
N SER A 12 -2.31 0.17 11.43
CA SER A 12 -3.07 1.37 11.80
C SER A 12 -2.29 2.26 12.78
N GLU A 13 -1.49 1.65 13.67
CA GLU A 13 -0.59 2.38 14.59
C GLU A 13 0.51 3.13 13.84
N THR A 14 1.22 2.47 12.92
CA THR A 14 2.30 3.09 12.14
C THR A 14 1.76 4.20 11.25
N LEU A 15 0.61 3.98 10.63
CA LEU A 15 -0.03 4.98 9.77
C LEU A 15 -0.42 6.22 10.56
N ARG A 16 -1.06 6.05 11.74
CA ARG A 16 -1.41 7.16 12.64
C ARG A 16 -0.16 7.93 13.09
N ARG A 17 0.91 7.26 13.47
CA ARG A 17 2.18 7.90 13.86
C ARG A 17 2.80 8.72 12.72
N SER A 18 2.76 8.18 11.50
CA SER A 18 3.24 8.91 10.32
C SER A 18 2.39 10.14 10.05
N ALA A 19 1.05 10.01 10.14
CA ALA A 19 0.11 11.11 10.00
C ALA A 19 0.42 12.25 11.00
N GLU A 20 0.56 11.91 12.27
CA GLU A 20 0.92 12.86 13.35
C GLU A 20 2.27 13.53 13.09
N ALA A 21 3.29 12.75 12.74
CA ALA A 21 4.65 13.27 12.49
C ALA A 21 4.72 14.20 11.27
N ARG A 22 3.83 14.01 10.29
CA ARG A 22 3.73 14.82 9.07
C ARG A 22 2.74 15.97 9.19
N GLY A 23 2.00 16.06 10.30
CA GLY A 23 0.93 17.04 10.45
C GLY A 23 -0.19 16.85 9.44
N VAL A 24 -0.51 15.61 9.08
CA VAL A 24 -1.64 15.28 8.20
C VAL A 24 -2.94 15.68 8.90
N VAL A 25 -3.74 16.49 8.23
CA VAL A 25 -5.05 16.93 8.70
C VAL A 25 -6.08 16.54 7.65
N SER A 26 -7.17 15.90 8.07
CA SER A 26 -8.31 15.66 7.20
C SER A 26 -8.95 16.99 6.78
N GLU A 27 -9.29 17.12 5.50
CA GLU A 27 -10.07 18.25 4.99
C GLU A 27 -11.52 18.25 5.52
N GLN A 28 -12.00 17.08 5.98
CA GLN A 28 -13.32 16.90 6.55
C GLN A 28 -13.26 16.76 8.09
N PRO A 29 -14.02 17.59 8.84
CA PRO A 29 -14.11 17.47 10.30
C PRO A 29 -14.65 16.11 10.74
N GLY A 30 -13.98 15.46 11.70
CA GLY A 30 -14.43 14.21 12.31
C GLY A 30 -13.88 12.93 11.69
N ILE A 31 -13.11 13.04 10.61
CA ILE A 31 -12.35 11.92 10.04
C ILE A 31 -11.06 11.71 10.86
N ALA A 32 -10.76 10.45 11.16
CA ALA A 32 -9.56 10.09 11.90
C ALA A 32 -8.29 10.39 11.06
N PRO A 33 -7.19 10.86 11.66
CA PRO A 33 -5.96 11.20 10.93
C PRO A 33 -5.39 10.05 10.08
N GLU A 34 -5.53 8.81 10.53
CA GLU A 34 -5.13 7.62 9.78
C GLU A 34 -5.89 7.45 8.46
N VAL A 35 -7.16 7.88 8.37
CA VAL A 35 -7.95 7.82 7.13
C VAL A 35 -7.39 8.80 6.09
N ALA A 36 -7.13 10.05 6.50
CA ALA A 36 -6.48 11.01 5.62
C ALA A 36 -5.06 10.58 5.20
N ALA A 37 -4.35 9.86 6.08
CA ALA A 37 -3.03 9.34 5.77
C ALA A 37 -3.06 8.14 4.81
N ILE A 38 -4.05 7.24 4.90
CA ILE A 38 -4.19 6.15 3.91
C ILE A 38 -4.61 6.71 2.54
N GLU A 39 -5.45 7.74 2.49
CA GLU A 39 -5.81 8.41 1.22
C GLU A 39 -4.56 8.99 0.54
N GLN A 40 -3.73 9.73 1.28
CA GLN A 40 -2.46 10.25 0.75
C GLN A 40 -1.48 9.14 0.36
N LEU A 41 -1.45 8.04 1.11
CA LEU A 41 -0.62 6.89 0.77
C LEU A 41 -1.10 6.22 -0.52
N HIS A 42 -2.41 6.06 -0.68
CA HIS A 42 -3.02 5.49 -1.87
C HIS A 42 -2.74 6.35 -3.10
N GLU A 43 -2.92 7.66 -3.02
CA GLU A 43 -2.60 8.59 -4.12
C GLU A 43 -1.12 8.53 -4.51
N ALA A 44 -0.22 8.48 -3.53
CA ALA A 44 1.21 8.35 -3.78
C ALA A 44 1.58 6.99 -4.42
N LEU A 45 0.93 5.91 -3.98
CA LEU A 45 1.10 4.58 -4.57
C LEU A 45 0.56 4.51 -6.00
N ASP A 46 -0.61 5.10 -6.27
CA ASP A 46 -1.19 5.19 -7.61
C ASP A 46 -0.25 5.93 -8.56
N ALA A 47 0.19 7.13 -8.19
CA ALA A 47 1.13 7.91 -8.99
C ALA A 47 2.47 7.17 -9.21
N ALA A 48 2.98 6.46 -8.20
CA ALA A 48 4.22 5.70 -8.31
C ALA A 48 4.07 4.49 -9.24
N VAL A 49 2.95 3.75 -9.14
CA VAL A 49 2.66 2.60 -10.01
C VAL A 49 2.37 3.06 -11.43
N GLU A 50 1.57 4.12 -11.64
CA GLU A 50 1.33 4.70 -12.96
C GLU A 50 2.66 5.12 -13.62
N GLY A 51 3.56 5.73 -12.85
CA GLY A 51 4.90 6.12 -13.30
C GLY A 51 5.77 4.95 -13.78
N THR A 52 5.48 3.71 -13.37
CA THR A 52 6.16 2.51 -13.90
C THR A 52 5.65 2.08 -15.27
N GLY A 53 4.41 2.45 -15.63
CA GLY A 53 3.72 2.00 -16.85
C GLY A 53 3.34 0.52 -16.87
N VAL A 54 3.47 -0.21 -15.75
CA VAL A 54 3.27 -1.66 -15.67
C VAL A 54 2.16 -2.07 -14.71
N GLY A 55 1.22 -1.18 -14.35
CA GLY A 55 0.15 -1.53 -13.43
C GLY A 55 -0.77 -0.37 -13.06
N GLY A 56 -1.58 -0.60 -12.02
CA GLY A 56 -2.41 0.39 -11.36
C GLY A 56 -2.72 -0.02 -9.92
N THR A 57 -3.48 0.81 -9.21
CA THR A 57 -3.98 0.51 -7.86
C THR A 57 -5.48 0.32 -7.83
N ASP A 58 -5.98 -0.30 -6.76
CA ASP A 58 -7.40 -0.36 -6.42
C ASP A 58 -7.61 0.29 -5.05
N ASP A 59 -8.88 0.52 -4.70
CA ASP A 59 -9.29 1.17 -3.46
C ASP A 59 -8.67 0.48 -2.24
N PHE A 60 -8.38 1.26 -1.20
CA PHE A 60 -7.84 0.72 0.05
C PHE A 60 -8.96 0.18 0.95
N ASP A 61 -8.67 -0.88 1.72
CA ASP A 61 -9.58 -1.38 2.76
C ASP A 61 -8.93 -1.27 4.14
N GLU A 62 -9.81 -1.12 5.12
CA GLU A 62 -9.51 -1.20 6.53
C GLU A 62 -9.71 -2.62 7.06
N PHE A 63 -8.73 -3.10 7.81
CA PHE A 63 -8.85 -4.25 8.70
C PHE A 63 -8.56 -3.79 10.13
N ASP A 64 -8.98 -4.58 11.13
CA ASP A 64 -8.92 -4.22 12.55
C ASP A 64 -7.59 -3.56 12.98
N ASP A 65 -6.45 -4.06 12.50
CA ASP A 65 -5.11 -3.62 12.90
C ASP A 65 -4.23 -3.07 11.75
N TYR A 66 -4.69 -3.13 10.50
CA TYR A 66 -3.93 -2.66 9.34
C TYR A 66 -4.82 -2.19 8.18
N TRP A 67 -4.22 -1.36 7.33
CA TRP A 67 -4.77 -0.93 6.06
C TRP A 67 -4.08 -1.65 4.92
N VAL A 68 -4.79 -1.85 3.81
CA VAL A 68 -4.24 -2.47 2.60
C VAL A 68 -4.51 -1.58 1.40
N VAL A 69 -3.49 -1.41 0.54
CA VAL A 69 -3.62 -0.89 -0.82
C VAL A 69 -3.21 -2.01 -1.77
N TRP A 70 -4.02 -2.29 -2.78
CA TRP A 70 -3.72 -3.31 -3.79
C TRP A 70 -3.08 -2.68 -5.01
N LEU A 71 -1.98 -3.28 -5.46
CA LEU A 71 -1.31 -2.95 -6.71
C LEU A 71 -1.44 -4.15 -7.65
N PHE A 72 -1.74 -3.89 -8.92
CA PHE A 72 -1.92 -4.93 -9.93
C PHE A 72 -1.05 -4.66 -11.15
N GLY A 73 -0.51 -5.72 -11.74
CA GLY A 73 0.23 -5.60 -12.99
C GLY A 73 1.08 -6.82 -13.34
N PRO A 74 1.64 -6.87 -14.56
CA PRO A 74 2.45 -8.00 -15.03
C PRO A 74 3.85 -8.11 -14.40
N ASP A 75 4.36 -7.08 -13.72
CA ASP A 75 5.72 -7.06 -13.17
C ASP A 75 5.72 -6.79 -11.66
N VAL A 76 5.81 -7.87 -10.87
CA VAL A 76 5.86 -7.83 -9.40
C VAL A 76 7.03 -6.98 -8.90
N ASP A 77 8.20 -7.09 -9.53
CA ASP A 77 9.40 -6.46 -9.00
C ASP A 77 9.32 -4.94 -9.18
N ALA A 78 8.76 -4.48 -10.30
CA ALA A 78 8.45 -3.08 -10.53
C ALA A 78 7.39 -2.54 -9.54
N LEU A 79 6.31 -3.29 -9.28
CA LEU A 79 5.28 -2.90 -8.31
C LEU A 79 5.84 -2.81 -6.88
N VAL A 80 6.65 -3.79 -6.46
CA VAL A 80 7.30 -3.80 -5.14
C VAL A 80 8.31 -2.66 -5.01
N ALA A 81 9.06 -2.34 -6.08
CA ALA A 81 10.00 -1.23 -6.08
C ALA A 81 9.28 0.13 -5.95
N ALA A 82 8.17 0.34 -6.67
CA ALA A 82 7.33 1.52 -6.55
C ALA A 82 6.78 1.65 -5.12
N ALA A 83 6.20 0.57 -4.59
CA ALA A 83 5.67 0.53 -3.23
C ALA A 83 6.74 0.87 -2.18
N ARG A 84 7.94 0.30 -2.29
CA ARG A 84 9.05 0.55 -1.37
C ARG A 84 9.45 2.03 -1.38
N GLY A 85 9.49 2.67 -2.55
CA GLY A 85 9.80 4.09 -2.69
C GLY A 85 8.83 4.96 -1.87
N VAL A 86 7.53 4.72 -2.04
CA VAL A 86 6.48 5.46 -1.33
C VAL A 86 6.51 5.19 0.17
N VAL A 87 6.69 3.92 0.57
CA VAL A 87 6.78 3.54 2.00
C VAL A 87 7.95 4.24 2.70
N VAL A 88 9.09 4.37 2.02
CA VAL A 88 10.26 5.11 2.53
C VAL A 88 9.95 6.60 2.66
N GLU A 89 9.36 7.21 1.62
CA GLU A 89 8.96 8.62 1.63
C GLU A 89 7.98 8.95 2.76
N HIS A 90 7.01 8.04 2.99
CA HIS A 90 6.00 8.16 4.03
C HIS A 90 6.49 7.74 5.43
N ARG A 91 7.76 7.31 5.56
CA ARG A 91 8.37 6.84 6.83
C ARG A 91 7.60 5.68 7.49
N LEU A 92 7.14 4.72 6.69
CA LEU A 92 6.28 3.61 7.14
C LEU A 92 7.04 2.28 7.35
N MET A 93 8.35 2.26 7.19
CA MET A 93 9.19 1.05 7.19
C MET A 93 9.03 0.15 8.42
N ASP A 94 8.75 0.73 9.59
CA ASP A 94 8.62 -0.02 10.85
C ASP A 94 7.30 -0.82 10.96
N GLY A 95 6.35 -0.61 10.05
CA GLY A 95 5.06 -1.29 10.09
C GLY A 95 4.39 -1.47 8.73
N ALA A 96 5.16 -1.37 7.64
CA ALA A 96 4.69 -1.63 6.29
C ALA A 96 5.37 -2.87 5.70
N TYR A 97 4.62 -3.67 4.95
CA TYR A 97 5.16 -4.80 4.18
C TYR A 97 4.31 -5.04 2.93
N ALA A 98 4.91 -5.64 1.91
CA ALA A 98 4.18 -6.14 0.77
C ALA A 98 3.83 -7.63 0.95
N PHE A 99 2.64 -8.03 0.54
CA PHE A 99 2.27 -9.43 0.35
C PHE A 99 1.97 -9.67 -1.13
N VAL A 100 2.82 -10.45 -1.78
CA VAL A 100 2.66 -10.79 -3.21
C VAL A 100 1.90 -12.09 -3.31
N THR A 101 0.75 -12.07 -3.96
CA THR A 101 -0.02 -13.29 -4.24
C THR A 101 0.51 -13.96 -5.51
N ASP A 102 0.55 -15.29 -5.54
CA ASP A 102 0.83 -16.04 -6.77
C ASP A 102 -0.49 -16.23 -7.54
N PRO A 103 -0.67 -15.55 -8.70
CA PRO A 103 -1.90 -15.68 -9.48
C PRO A 103 -2.07 -17.08 -10.09
N ASN A 104 -1.03 -17.92 -10.07
CA ASN A 104 -1.08 -19.30 -10.59
C ASN A 104 -1.34 -20.34 -9.50
N ALA A 105 -1.38 -19.96 -8.22
CA ALA A 105 -1.49 -20.91 -7.10
C ALA A 105 -2.92 -21.43 -6.83
N GLY A 106 -3.85 -21.28 -7.80
CA GLY A 106 -5.25 -21.68 -7.68
C GLY A 106 -6.05 -20.80 -6.71
N ASP A 107 -7.18 -21.30 -6.20
CA ASP A 107 -8.15 -20.52 -5.41
C ASP A 107 -7.59 -19.92 -4.12
N PHE A 108 -6.50 -20.46 -3.58
CA PHE A 108 -5.89 -20.01 -2.33
C PHE A 108 -4.80 -18.95 -2.51
N ARG A 109 -4.43 -18.62 -3.77
CA ARG A 109 -3.45 -17.57 -4.14
C ARG A 109 -2.30 -17.44 -3.12
N VAL A 110 -1.62 -18.55 -2.86
CA VAL A 110 -0.52 -18.63 -1.87
C VAL A 110 0.50 -17.53 -2.17
N GLY A 111 0.99 -16.82 -1.15
CA GLY A 111 1.81 -15.63 -1.35
C GLY A 111 3.09 -15.59 -0.53
N ARG A 112 3.92 -14.58 -0.81
CA ARG A 112 5.13 -14.27 -0.07
C ARG A 112 5.05 -12.88 0.56
N ARG A 113 5.50 -12.77 1.81
CA ARG A 113 5.73 -11.49 2.48
C ARG A 113 7.09 -10.91 2.04
N ILE A 114 7.12 -9.60 1.82
CA ILE A 114 8.32 -8.82 1.55
C ILE A 114 8.34 -7.67 2.55
N ASP A 115 9.31 -7.67 3.45
CA ASP A 115 9.58 -6.55 4.33
C ASP A 115 10.32 -5.45 3.54
N PHE A 116 9.90 -4.20 3.73
CA PHE A 116 10.49 -3.06 3.04
C PHE A 116 11.81 -2.63 3.66
#